data_AF-A0A538H7N5-F1
#
_entry.id   AF-A0A538H7N5-F1
#
_cell.length_a   1.000
_cell.length_b   1.000
_cell.length_c   1.000
_cell.angle_alpha   90.00
_cell.angle_beta   90.00
_cell.angle_gamma   90.00
#
_symmetry.space_group_name_H-M   'P 1'
#
loop_
_entity.id
_entity.type
_entity.pdbx_description
1 polymer ?
#
loop_
_entity_poly.entity_id
_entity_poly.type
_entity_poly.pdbx_seq_one_letter_code
_entity_poly.pdbx_strand_id
1 'polypeptide(L)'
;MHRVAFLVAAACVAFPATTSSAALGTFTFDGGTKKERETVVAALDASSFDWSLLPGSIVIHVVHGEPSRSIPHEIWLDADLLHSGEFAWGVVQHEFGHQVDYLLLDDAERALLLHELGGRDWCYSVPGLAHNQYGCERFASTFAWSFWRSPQNSMRPTHRGDESAAMAPAKFRALVARLTSRAATQGAAKH
;
A
#
# COMPACT_ATOMS: atom_id res chain seq x y z
N MET A 1 -14.62 34.08 54.29
CA MET A 1 -14.83 33.73 52.87
C MET A 1 -13.48 33.41 52.25
N HIS A 2 -13.14 32.13 52.07
CA HIS A 2 -11.94 31.73 51.33
C HIS A 2 -12.37 30.63 50.35
N ARG A 3 -12.40 30.96 49.06
CA ARG A 3 -12.66 30.01 47.96
C ARG A 3 -11.31 29.44 47.52
N VAL A 4 -11.10 28.14 47.68
CA VAL A 4 -9.96 27.41 47.10
C VAL A 4 -10.48 26.69 45.86
N ALA A 5 -9.95 27.05 44.70
CA ALA A 5 -10.29 26.46 43.42
C ALA A 5 -9.54 25.13 43.25
N PHE A 6 -10.26 24.05 42.96
CA PHE A 6 -9.70 22.76 42.56
C PHE A 6 -9.29 22.80 41.09
N LEU A 7 -7.99 22.60 40.82
CA LEU A 7 -7.44 22.31 39.50
C LEU A 7 -7.70 20.83 39.16
N VAL A 8 -8.52 20.58 38.15
CA VAL A 8 -8.69 19.24 37.55
C VAL A 8 -7.61 19.08 36.49
N ALA A 9 -6.61 18.25 36.76
CA ALA A 9 -5.62 17.82 35.77
C ALA A 9 -6.26 16.75 34.88
N ALA A 10 -6.53 17.09 33.61
CA ALA A 10 -6.97 16.13 32.61
C ALA A 10 -5.75 15.33 32.10
N ALA A 11 -5.64 14.07 32.52
CA ALA A 11 -4.67 13.14 31.97
C ALA A 11 -5.17 12.65 30.59
N CYS A 12 -4.50 13.08 29.52
CA CYS A 12 -4.72 12.54 28.18
C CYS A 12 -4.14 11.12 28.10
N VAL A 13 -5.00 10.11 28.24
CA VAL A 13 -4.63 8.71 27.95
C VAL A 13 -4.70 8.52 26.43
N ALA A 14 -3.54 8.51 25.77
CA ALA A 14 -3.44 8.13 24.37
C ALA A 14 -3.65 6.61 24.26
N PHE A 15 -4.80 6.19 23.73
CA PHE A 15 -5.02 4.79 23.37
C PHE A 15 -4.47 4.53 21.97
N PRO A 16 -3.63 3.49 21.75
CA PRO A 16 -3.38 2.99 20.41
C PRO A 16 -4.70 2.42 19.89
N ALA A 17 -5.33 3.10 18.93
CA ALA A 17 -6.52 2.61 18.27
C ALA A 17 -6.10 1.53 17.26
N THR A 18 -6.02 0.28 17.71
CA THR A 18 -5.88 -0.87 16.83
C THR A 18 -7.24 -1.13 16.18
N THR A 19 -7.48 -0.58 15.00
CA THR A 19 -8.64 -0.95 14.16
C THR A 19 -8.36 -2.32 13.54
N SER A 20 -8.68 -3.39 14.28
CA SER A 20 -8.57 -4.75 13.80
C SER A 20 -9.82 -5.11 12.98
N SER A 21 -9.81 -4.83 11.68
CA SER A 21 -10.66 -5.60 10.75
C SER A 21 -9.89 -6.86 10.41
N ALA A 22 -10.38 -8.04 10.80
CA ALA A 22 -9.66 -9.30 10.61
C ALA A 22 -9.40 -9.67 9.13
N ALA A 23 -9.99 -8.95 8.17
CA ALA A 23 -9.72 -9.07 6.74
C ALA A 23 -8.62 -8.11 6.23
N LEU A 24 -8.31 -7.08 7.01
CA LEU A 24 -7.21 -6.17 6.75
C LEU A 24 -5.96 -6.75 7.42
N GLY A 25 -4.84 -6.80 6.69
CA GLY A 25 -3.56 -7.20 7.26
C GLY A 25 -3.21 -6.38 8.51
N THR A 26 -2.21 -6.81 9.27
CA THR A 26 -1.83 -6.06 10.47
C THR A 26 -1.14 -4.75 10.08
N PHE A 27 -1.79 -3.62 10.38
CA PHE A 27 -1.17 -2.30 10.28
C PHE A 27 -1.57 -1.37 11.42
N THR A 28 -0.74 -0.35 11.64
CA THR A 28 -0.97 0.69 12.64
C THR A 28 -0.76 2.07 12.03
N PHE A 29 -1.48 3.07 12.51
CA PHE A 29 -1.29 4.45 12.08
C PHE A 29 -0.38 5.22 13.02
N ASP A 30 0.60 5.91 12.45
CA ASP A 30 1.33 7.01 13.07
C ASP A 30 0.84 8.32 12.43
N GLY A 31 0.36 9.25 13.25
CA GLY A 31 -0.25 10.49 12.76
C GLY A 31 -1.62 10.31 12.07
N GLY A 32 -2.03 11.34 11.34
CA GLY A 32 -3.30 11.40 10.61
C GLY A 32 -4.55 11.62 11.47
N THR A 33 -5.52 12.32 10.89
CA THR A 33 -6.86 12.49 11.45
C THR A 33 -7.69 11.22 11.30
N LYS A 34 -8.80 11.13 12.04
CA LYS A 34 -9.74 10.01 11.91
C LYS A 34 -10.19 9.82 10.45
N LYS A 35 -10.48 10.90 9.74
CA LYS A 35 -10.97 10.87 8.35
C LYS A 35 -9.91 10.38 7.35
N GLU A 36 -8.66 10.81 7.54
CA GLU A 36 -7.53 10.32 6.73
C GLU A 36 -7.33 8.82 6.92
N ARG A 37 -7.32 8.36 8.18
CA ARG A 37 -7.21 6.92 8.48
C ARG A 37 -8.37 6.11 7.91
N GLU A 38 -9.60 6.63 8.01
CA GLU A 38 -10.77 6.02 7.38
C GLU A 38 -10.65 5.95 5.86
N THR A 39 -10.02 6.93 5.22
CA THR A 39 -9.76 6.90 3.76
C THR A 39 -8.79 5.79 3.39
N VAL A 40 -7.73 5.59 4.18
CA VAL A 40 -6.78 4.48 3.99
C VAL A 40 -7.48 3.13 4.17
N VAL A 41 -8.24 2.98 5.27
CA VAL A 41 -9.01 1.75 5.53
C VAL A 41 -10.00 1.46 4.40
N ALA A 42 -10.76 2.45 3.95
CA ALA A 42 -11.71 2.30 2.86
C ALA A 42 -11.03 1.91 1.53
N ALA A 43 -9.84 2.45 1.24
CA ALA A 43 -9.07 2.08 0.07
C ALA A 43 -8.65 0.60 0.09
N LEU A 44 -8.25 0.10 1.26
CA LEU A 44 -7.85 -1.30 1.44
C LEU A 44 -9.06 -2.24 1.37
N ASP A 45 -10.17 -1.88 2.02
CA ASP A 45 -11.44 -2.63 1.97
C ASP A 45 -12.03 -2.70 0.56
N ALA A 46 -11.81 -1.67 -0.27
CA ALA A 46 -12.25 -1.66 -1.67
C ALA A 46 -11.41 -2.58 -2.58
N SER A 47 -10.24 -3.00 -2.12
CA SER A 47 -9.35 -3.90 -2.85
C SER A 47 -9.86 -5.34 -2.77
N SER A 48 -9.73 -6.07 -3.87
CA SER A 48 -10.00 -7.52 -3.91
C SER A 48 -8.79 -8.37 -3.51
N PHE A 49 -7.68 -7.74 -3.10
CA PHE A 49 -6.52 -8.46 -2.60
C PHE A 49 -6.72 -8.88 -1.13
N ASP A 50 -6.26 -10.07 -0.78
CA ASP A 50 -6.27 -10.55 0.60
C ASP A 50 -5.07 -9.98 1.36
N TRP A 51 -5.29 -8.88 2.08
CA TRP A 51 -4.26 -8.19 2.84
C TRP A 51 -3.72 -9.01 4.03
N SER A 52 -4.41 -10.07 4.45
CA SER A 52 -3.92 -10.96 5.51
C SER A 52 -2.69 -11.78 5.10
N LEU A 53 -2.37 -11.81 3.80
CA LEU A 53 -1.17 -12.46 3.28
C LEU A 53 0.12 -11.72 3.64
N LEU A 54 0.06 -10.41 3.90
CA LEU A 54 1.26 -9.64 4.22
C LEU A 54 1.80 -10.01 5.61
N PRO A 55 3.05 -10.47 5.72
CA PRO A 55 3.63 -10.84 7.01
C PRO A 55 3.97 -9.59 7.83
N GLY A 56 3.83 -9.70 9.15
CA GLY A 56 4.22 -8.64 10.08
C GLY A 56 3.30 -7.42 10.05
N SER A 57 3.61 -6.45 10.92
CA SER A 57 2.85 -5.19 10.99
C SER A 57 3.43 -4.17 10.02
N ILE A 58 2.58 -3.41 9.33
CA ILE A 58 2.96 -2.24 8.53
C ILE A 58 2.62 -0.97 9.30
N VAL A 59 3.56 -0.03 9.45
CA VAL A 59 3.30 1.28 10.02
C VAL A 59 2.95 2.27 8.91
N ILE A 60 1.82 2.95 9.05
CA ILE A 60 1.33 3.94 8.09
C ILE A 60 1.49 5.31 8.73
N HIS A 61 2.48 6.06 8.27
CA HIS A 61 2.73 7.44 8.65
C HIS A 61 1.88 8.37 7.78
N VAL A 62 0.93 9.07 8.38
CA VAL A 62 0.13 10.08 7.69
C VAL A 62 0.69 11.46 8.05
N VAL A 63 1.31 12.11 7.07
CA VAL A 63 2.13 13.31 7.24
C VAL A 63 1.81 14.36 6.17
N HIS A 64 1.93 15.64 6.50
CA HIS A 64 1.76 16.72 5.52
C HIS A 64 3.11 17.08 4.88
N GLY A 65 3.07 17.46 3.59
CA GLY A 65 4.20 18.05 2.88
C GLY A 65 5.31 17.06 2.46
N GLU A 66 5.05 15.76 2.61
CA GLU A 66 5.96 14.68 2.22
C GLU A 66 5.31 13.83 1.11
N PRO A 67 6.04 13.44 0.06
CA PRO A 67 5.53 12.53 -0.95
C PRO A 67 5.12 11.19 -0.34
N SER A 68 4.05 10.60 -0.90
CA SER A 68 3.70 9.22 -0.58
C SER A 68 4.81 8.29 -1.07
N ARG A 69 5.17 7.32 -0.23
CA ARG A 69 6.25 6.37 -0.49
C ARG A 69 6.14 5.14 0.40
N SER A 70 6.82 4.07 0.01
CA SER A 70 6.78 2.79 0.69
C SER A 70 8.19 2.19 0.78
N ILE A 71 8.56 1.73 1.97
CA ILE A 71 9.74 0.88 2.22
C ILE A 71 9.28 -0.34 3.04
N PRO A 72 10.05 -1.44 3.15
CA PRO A 72 9.57 -2.62 3.88
C PRO A 72 9.02 -2.29 5.27
N HIS A 73 7.76 -2.68 5.53
CA HIS A 73 7.00 -2.44 6.77
C HIS A 73 6.63 -0.99 7.10
N GLU A 74 6.95 -0.01 6.26
CA GLU A 74 6.62 1.40 6.51
C GLU A 74 6.07 2.08 5.25
N ILE A 75 4.97 2.81 5.40
CA ILE A 75 4.35 3.61 4.34
C ILE A 75 4.20 5.04 4.85
N TRP A 76 4.63 6.02 4.05
CA TRP A 76 4.25 7.42 4.24
C TRP A 76 3.16 7.77 3.24
N LEU A 77 2.09 8.38 3.72
CA LEU A 77 1.00 8.90 2.92
C LEU A 77 0.87 10.40 3.16
N ASP A 78 0.77 11.15 2.06
CA ASP A 78 0.50 12.58 2.10
C ASP A 78 -0.94 12.81 2.59
N ALA A 79 -1.06 13.48 3.74
CA ALA A 79 -2.34 13.78 4.35
C ALA A 79 -3.25 14.63 3.43
N ASP A 80 -2.67 15.55 2.65
CA ASP A 80 -3.44 16.40 1.73
C ASP A 80 -3.97 15.58 0.54
N LEU A 81 -3.20 14.59 0.08
CA LEU A 81 -3.65 13.64 -0.93
C LEU A 81 -4.83 12.81 -0.41
N LEU A 82 -4.80 12.34 0.83
CA LEU A 82 -5.92 11.58 1.42
C LEU A 82 -7.24 12.37 1.46
N HIS A 83 -7.19 13.71 1.43
CA HIS A 83 -8.40 14.53 1.38
C HIS A 83 -9.11 14.49 0.02
N SER A 84 -8.44 13.99 -1.02
CA SER A 84 -9.03 13.78 -2.36
C SER A 84 -10.00 12.60 -2.45
N GLY A 85 -10.21 11.86 -1.35
CA GLY A 85 -11.18 10.76 -1.28
C GLY A 85 -10.79 9.57 -2.15
N GLU A 86 -11.72 9.08 -2.99
CA GLU A 86 -11.49 7.89 -3.83
C GLU A 86 -10.31 8.04 -4.80
N PHE A 87 -9.94 9.27 -5.20
CA PHE A 87 -8.72 9.46 -5.98
C PHE A 87 -7.47 8.96 -5.23
N ALA A 88 -7.40 9.22 -3.92
CA ALA A 88 -6.30 8.79 -3.07
C ALA A 88 -6.23 7.27 -2.92
N TRP A 89 -7.34 6.55 -3.09
CA TRP A 89 -7.37 5.10 -2.89
C TRP A 89 -6.47 4.34 -3.87
N GLY A 90 -6.30 4.87 -5.08
CA GLY A 90 -5.36 4.30 -6.06
C GLY A 90 -3.91 4.44 -5.62
N VAL A 91 -3.56 5.57 -5.00
CA VAL A 91 -2.22 5.81 -4.43
C VAL A 91 -2.00 4.95 -3.19
N VAL A 92 -2.97 4.87 -2.28
CA VAL A 92 -2.87 3.97 -1.11
C VAL A 92 -2.62 2.52 -1.57
N GLN A 93 -3.36 2.03 -2.56
CA GLN A 93 -3.16 0.68 -3.07
C GLN A 93 -1.83 0.52 -3.83
N HIS A 94 -1.31 1.58 -4.45
CA HIS A 94 0.01 1.56 -5.07
C HIS A 94 1.10 1.41 -4.00
N GLU A 95 1.06 2.20 -2.92
CA GLU A 95 2.05 2.08 -1.83
C GLU A 95 1.99 0.72 -1.12
N PHE A 96 0.79 0.16 -0.98
CA PHE A 96 0.62 -1.22 -0.50
C PHE A 96 1.05 -2.27 -1.53
N GLY A 97 0.97 -1.98 -2.83
CA GLY A 97 1.55 -2.79 -3.89
C GLY A 97 3.06 -2.96 -3.70
N HIS A 98 3.77 -1.89 -3.32
CA HIS A 98 5.18 -1.98 -2.92
C HIS A 98 5.40 -2.88 -1.70
N GLN A 99 4.49 -2.92 -0.72
CA GLN A 99 4.59 -3.88 0.40
C GLN A 99 4.44 -5.33 -0.07
N VAL A 100 3.55 -5.59 -1.04
CA VAL A 100 3.44 -6.93 -1.65
C VAL A 100 4.77 -7.32 -2.31
N ASP A 101 5.42 -6.40 -3.02
CA ASP A 101 6.77 -6.63 -3.55
C ASP A 101 7.78 -6.93 -2.45
N TYR A 102 7.93 -6.04 -1.47
CA TYR A 102 8.95 -6.18 -0.43
C TYR A 102 8.79 -7.45 0.40
N LEU A 103 7.55 -7.81 0.74
CA LEU A 103 7.28 -8.79 1.79
C LEU A 103 6.95 -10.18 1.25
N LEU A 104 6.51 -10.29 0.00
CA LEU A 104 6.08 -11.57 -0.58
C LEU A 104 6.91 -12.03 -1.78
N LEU A 105 7.67 -11.15 -2.42
CA LEU A 105 8.39 -11.48 -3.65
C LEU A 105 9.89 -11.63 -3.41
N ASP A 106 10.46 -12.69 -3.98
CA ASP A 106 11.91 -12.88 -4.07
C ASP A 106 12.51 -12.35 -5.38
N ASP A 107 13.83 -12.40 -5.50
CA ASP A 107 14.54 -11.88 -6.68
C ASP A 107 14.19 -12.63 -7.98
N ALA A 108 13.86 -13.92 -7.91
CA ALA A 108 13.47 -14.69 -9.08
C ALA A 108 12.08 -14.27 -9.56
N GLU A 109 11.16 -14.00 -8.63
CA GLU A 109 9.82 -13.52 -8.91
C GLU A 109 9.83 -12.09 -9.46
N ARG A 110 10.67 -11.21 -8.88
CA ARG A 110 10.93 -9.85 -9.38
C ARG A 110 11.52 -9.87 -10.79
N ALA A 111 12.47 -10.76 -11.09
CA ALA A 111 13.02 -10.90 -12.43
C ALA A 111 11.96 -11.33 -13.46
N LEU A 112 11.06 -12.25 -13.09
CA LEU A 112 9.93 -12.63 -13.93
C LEU A 112 8.96 -11.47 -14.16
N LEU A 113 8.59 -10.74 -13.10
CA LEU A 113 7.70 -9.58 -13.20
C LEU A 113 8.32 -8.46 -14.02
N LEU A 114 9.61 -8.19 -13.88
CA LEU A 114 10.33 -7.21 -14.68
C LEU A 114 10.17 -7.49 -16.18
N HIS A 115 10.33 -8.76 -16.57
CA HIS A 115 10.13 -9.21 -17.94
C HIS A 115 8.67 -9.06 -18.40
N GLU A 116 7.71 -9.55 -17.61
CA GLU A 116 6.30 -9.54 -17.98
C GLU A 116 5.68 -8.13 -18.03
N LEU A 117 6.18 -7.19 -17.20
CA LEU A 117 5.66 -5.83 -17.12
C LEU A 117 6.43 -4.82 -17.99
N GLY A 118 7.59 -5.21 -18.50
CA GLY A 118 8.39 -4.39 -19.43
C GLY A 118 9.17 -3.27 -18.74
N GLY A 119 9.62 -3.48 -17.50
CA GLY A 119 10.56 -2.56 -16.84
C GLY A 119 12.00 -2.74 -17.34
N ARG A 120 12.88 -1.78 -17.01
CA ARG A 120 14.32 -1.78 -17.37
C ARG A 120 15.23 -2.12 -16.19
N ASP A 121 14.76 -1.82 -14.99
CA ASP A 121 15.36 -2.12 -13.70
C ASP A 121 14.22 -2.41 -12.72
N TRP A 122 14.44 -3.18 -11.66
CA TRP A 122 13.36 -3.47 -10.71
C TRP A 122 12.97 -2.21 -9.91
N CYS A 123 13.86 -1.73 -9.04
CA CYS A 123 13.65 -0.53 -8.24
C CYS A 123 14.93 0.28 -8.08
N TYR A 124 15.04 1.39 -8.80
CA TYR A 124 15.98 2.49 -8.55
C TYR A 124 17.47 2.13 -8.44
N SER A 125 17.89 0.95 -8.88
CA SER A 125 19.30 0.53 -8.90
C SER A 125 20.06 1.21 -10.05
N VAL A 126 19.33 1.58 -11.11
CA VAL A 126 19.84 2.34 -12.24
C VAL A 126 19.33 3.79 -12.18
N PRO A 127 20.19 4.78 -11.91
CA PRO A 127 19.77 6.18 -11.83
C PRO A 127 19.38 6.74 -13.21
N GLY A 128 18.51 7.75 -13.21
CA GLY A 128 18.14 8.50 -14.43
C GLY A 128 17.09 7.83 -15.33
N LEU A 129 16.57 6.66 -14.94
CA LEU A 129 15.39 6.10 -15.58
C LEU A 129 14.14 6.91 -15.20
N ALA A 130 13.20 7.00 -16.13
CA ALA A 130 11.87 7.56 -15.86
C ALA A 130 11.10 6.63 -14.92
N HIS A 131 10.16 7.17 -14.14
CA HIS A 131 9.38 6.44 -13.14
C HIS A 131 8.78 5.13 -13.70
N ASN A 132 8.08 5.23 -14.83
CA ASN A 132 7.45 4.10 -15.51
C ASN A 132 8.43 3.12 -16.17
N GLN A 133 9.74 3.28 -16.00
CA GLN A 133 10.75 2.33 -16.47
C GLN A 133 11.20 1.40 -15.34
N TYR A 134 10.83 1.67 -14.09
CA TYR A 134 11.05 0.77 -12.98
C TYR A 134 9.96 -0.31 -12.93
N GLY A 135 10.38 -1.55 -12.70
CA GLY A 135 9.52 -2.72 -12.62
C GLY A 135 8.59 -2.68 -11.42
N CYS A 136 9.07 -2.22 -10.26
CA CYS A 136 8.21 -2.11 -9.07
C CYS A 136 7.15 -1.02 -9.20
N GLU A 137 7.45 0.10 -9.87
CA GLU A 137 6.42 1.13 -10.13
C GLU A 137 5.33 0.60 -11.05
N ARG A 138 5.72 -0.09 -12.13
CA ARG A 138 4.77 -0.82 -12.99
C ARG A 138 3.97 -1.85 -12.21
N PHE A 139 4.64 -2.61 -11.36
CA PHE A 139 3.99 -3.62 -10.52
C PHE A 139 2.96 -2.99 -9.59
N ALA A 140 3.34 -1.99 -8.79
CA ALA A 140 2.47 -1.30 -7.84
C ALA A 140 1.28 -0.64 -8.52
N SER A 141 1.50 0.07 -9.63
CA SER A 141 0.42 0.72 -10.41
C SER A 141 -0.51 -0.29 -11.09
N THR A 142 0.02 -1.35 -11.70
CA THR A 142 -0.81 -2.43 -12.25
C THR A 142 -1.54 -3.18 -11.15
N PHE A 143 -0.94 -3.37 -9.96
CA PHE A 143 -1.56 -3.97 -8.80
C PHE A 143 -2.76 -3.17 -8.32
N ALA A 144 -2.57 -1.88 -8.05
CA ALA A 144 -3.62 -0.97 -7.61
C ALA A 144 -4.81 -0.97 -8.58
N TRP A 145 -4.53 -0.90 -9.89
CA TRP A 145 -5.59 -1.01 -10.90
C TRP A 145 -6.26 -2.38 -10.92
N SER A 146 -5.47 -3.45 -10.83
CA SER A 146 -5.97 -4.81 -11.03
C SER A 146 -6.83 -5.30 -9.88
N PHE A 147 -6.52 -4.92 -8.65
CA PHE A 147 -7.25 -5.35 -7.46
C PHE A 147 -8.39 -4.40 -7.06
N TRP A 148 -8.43 -3.18 -7.59
CA TRP A 148 -9.59 -2.29 -7.47
C TRP A 148 -9.97 -1.66 -8.82
N ARG A 149 -10.76 -2.39 -9.64
CA ARG A 149 -11.15 -1.95 -10.98
C ARG A 149 -12.34 -0.98 -10.98
N SER A 150 -12.16 0.17 -10.35
CA SER A 150 -13.15 1.24 -10.31
C SER A 150 -12.85 2.32 -11.36
N PRO A 151 -13.85 2.92 -12.03
CA PRO A 151 -13.65 4.11 -12.85
C PRO A 151 -12.96 5.27 -12.11
N GLN A 152 -13.11 5.32 -10.78
CA GLN A 152 -12.54 6.33 -9.89
C GLN A 152 -11.10 6.03 -9.46
N ASN A 153 -10.56 4.84 -9.79
CA ASN A 153 -9.18 4.51 -9.45
C ASN A 153 -8.23 5.40 -10.25
N SER A 154 -7.40 6.18 -9.55
CA SER A 154 -6.39 7.07 -10.15
C SER A 154 -5.32 6.31 -10.94
N MET A 155 -5.14 5.02 -10.69
CA MET A 155 -4.26 4.13 -11.46
C MET A 155 -4.95 3.51 -12.68
N ARG A 156 -6.21 3.85 -12.98
CA ARG A 156 -6.90 3.34 -14.18
C ARG A 156 -6.17 3.82 -15.44
N PRO A 157 -5.71 2.91 -16.32
CA PRO A 157 -5.06 3.30 -17.55
C PRO A 157 -6.06 3.92 -18.54
N THR A 158 -5.62 4.96 -19.21
CA THR A 158 -6.31 5.65 -20.31
C THR A 158 -5.72 5.27 -21.66
N HIS A 159 -4.44 4.87 -21.69
CA HIS A 159 -3.72 4.46 -22.87
C HIS A 159 -2.88 3.20 -22.62
N ARG A 160 -2.49 2.50 -23.69
CA ARG A 160 -1.71 1.26 -23.60
C ARG A 160 -0.30 1.44 -23.05
N GLY A 161 0.24 2.66 -23.09
CA GLY A 161 1.58 2.99 -22.61
C GLY A 161 1.63 3.39 -21.13
N ASP A 162 0.48 3.52 -20.47
CA ASP A 162 0.41 3.94 -19.07
C ASP A 162 1.07 2.89 -18.17
N GLU A 163 1.66 3.34 -17.07
CA GLU A 163 2.41 2.48 -16.15
C GLU A 163 1.57 1.29 -15.66
N SER A 164 0.31 1.52 -15.31
CA SER A 164 -0.65 0.50 -14.87
C SER A 164 -1.20 -0.39 -15.99
N ALA A 165 -0.97 -0.04 -17.27
CA ALA A 165 -1.48 -0.76 -18.44
C ALA A 165 -0.61 -1.97 -18.85
N ALA A 166 0.48 -2.24 -18.15
CA ALA A 166 1.47 -3.25 -18.50
C ALA A 166 0.87 -4.67 -18.69
N MET A 167 -0.17 -5.01 -17.93
CA MET A 167 -0.84 -6.31 -18.04
C MET A 167 -2.36 -6.18 -17.84
N ALA A 168 -3.12 -7.00 -18.57
CA ALA A 168 -4.56 -7.08 -18.36
C ALA A 168 -4.89 -7.55 -16.93
N PRO A 169 -5.84 -6.93 -16.20
CA PRO A 169 -6.08 -7.20 -14.78
C PRO A 169 -6.29 -8.67 -14.41
N ALA A 170 -7.03 -9.43 -15.23
CA ALA A 170 -7.26 -10.84 -14.95
C ALA A 170 -5.97 -11.69 -15.04
N LYS A 171 -5.12 -11.40 -16.03
CA LYS A 171 -3.81 -12.07 -16.17
C LYS A 171 -2.89 -11.67 -15.01
N PHE A 172 -2.90 -10.39 -14.63
CA PHE A 172 -2.06 -9.89 -13.53
C PHE A 172 -2.45 -10.50 -12.19
N ARG A 173 -3.74 -10.51 -11.83
CA ARG A 173 -4.18 -11.13 -10.57
C ARG A 173 -3.85 -12.63 -10.51
N ALA A 174 -4.00 -13.35 -11.63
CA ALA A 174 -3.63 -14.76 -11.70
C ALA A 174 -2.12 -14.98 -11.51
N LEU A 175 -1.29 -14.09 -12.09
CA LEU A 175 0.15 -14.12 -11.88
C LEU A 175 0.51 -13.85 -10.42
N VAL A 176 0.01 -12.75 -9.84
CA VAL A 176 0.26 -12.41 -8.42
C VAL A 176 -0.15 -13.56 -7.50
N ALA A 177 -1.35 -14.11 -7.68
CA ALA A 177 -1.82 -15.24 -6.87
C ALA A 177 -0.86 -16.43 -6.96
N ARG A 178 -0.34 -16.76 -8.15
CA ARG A 178 0.62 -17.85 -8.33
C ARG A 178 1.94 -17.59 -7.59
N LEU A 179 2.43 -16.36 -7.58
CA LEU A 179 3.68 -15.99 -6.92
C LEU A 179 3.50 -16.01 -5.40
N THR A 180 2.48 -15.34 -4.88
CA THR A 180 2.26 -15.22 -3.43
C THR A 180 1.82 -16.53 -2.75
N SER A 181 1.18 -17.46 -3.48
CA SER A 181 0.88 -18.81 -2.96
C SER A 181 2.12 -19.64 -2.63
N ARG A 182 3.23 -19.39 -3.34
CA ARG A 182 4.50 -20.10 -3.14
C ARG A 182 5.25 -19.60 -1.91
N ALA A 183 5.18 -18.29 -1.65
CA ALA A 183 5.73 -17.69 -0.43
C ALA A 183 5.08 -18.26 0.84
N ALA A 184 3.74 -18.43 0.84
CA ALA A 184 2.99 -19.01 1.96
C ALA A 184 3.36 -20.47 2.26
N THR A 185 3.70 -21.26 1.23
CA THR A 185 4.10 -22.66 1.40
C THR A 185 5.57 -22.83 1.81
N GLN A 186 6.46 -21.90 1.44
CA GLN A 186 7.87 -21.93 1.84
C GLN A 186 8.10 -21.39 3.26
N GLY A 187 7.27 -20.46 3.74
CA GLY A 187 7.31 -19.96 5.13
C GLY A 187 6.88 -21.01 6.16
N ALA A 188 5.94 -21.89 5.82
CA ALA A 188 5.45 -22.95 6.70
C ALA A 188 6.46 -24.08 6.96
N ALA A 189 7.51 -24.21 6.14
CA ALA A 189 8.52 -25.26 6.27
C ALA A 189 9.68 -24.91 7.23
N LYS A 190 9.66 -23.72 7.86
CA LYS A 190 10.73 -23.22 8.74
C LYS A 190 10.35 -23.14 10.22
N HIS A 191 9.26 -23.77 10.65
CA HIS A 191 8.86 -23.87 12.06
C HIS A 191 8.67 -25.32 12.49
#